data_AF-A0A2P6RZ95-F1
#
_entry.id   AF-A0A2P6RZ95-F1
#
_cell.length_a   1.000
_cell.length_b   1.000
_cell.length_c   1.000
_cell.angle_alpha   90.00
_cell.angle_beta   90.00
_cell.angle_gamma   90.00
#
_symmetry.space_group_name_H-M   'P 1'
#
loop_
_entity.id
_entity.type
_entity.pdbx_description
1 polymer ?
#
loop_
_entity_poly.entity_id
_entity_poly.type
_entity_poly.pdbx_seq_one_letter_code
_entity_poly.pdbx_strand_id
1 'polypeptide(L)'
;MGSRAIACCILLSLFSVALAEYVDVRVRGVDLKNKTLINAVKAFNTIRIRIGGSLQDQIIYNFGYGVKDCNQIVKDGSGPFLFRGGCLQPKRWDEIYEFFNQTQAKLLFGLNALHGKKADPKDKILWVGDWDAKNARDLMEYTISKGYPVESYELGNKLCGSGVGARIEA
;
A
#
# COMPACT_ATOMS: atom_id res chain seq x y z
N MET A 1 -34.95 8.90 -17.82
CA MET A 1 -34.48 8.31 -16.54
C MET A 1 -33.72 7.04 -16.88
N GLY A 2 -32.41 7.15 -17.10
CA GLY A 2 -31.56 6.00 -17.40
C GLY A 2 -30.76 5.63 -16.16
N SER A 3 -31.07 4.48 -15.57
CA SER A 3 -30.29 3.91 -14.48
C SER A 3 -28.89 3.55 -15.00
N ARG A 4 -27.91 4.40 -14.71
CA ARG A 4 -26.51 3.99 -14.76
C ARG A 4 -26.26 3.12 -13.52
N ALA A 5 -26.18 1.82 -13.73
CA ALA A 5 -25.66 0.91 -12.72
C ALA A 5 -24.23 1.36 -12.38
N ILE A 6 -24.05 1.82 -11.15
CA ILE A 6 -22.74 2.12 -10.58
C ILE A 6 -22.07 0.77 -10.34
N ALA A 7 -21.28 0.32 -11.32
CA ALA A 7 -20.39 -0.82 -11.15
C ALA A 7 -19.14 -0.36 -10.38
N CYS A 8 -19.31 0.08 -9.13
CA CYS A 8 -18.22 0.40 -8.23
C CYS A 8 -18.00 -0.82 -7.32
N CYS A 9 -17.12 -1.73 -7.74
CA CYS A 9 -16.48 -2.76 -6.92
C CYS A 9 -17.38 -3.58 -5.97
N ILE A 10 -18.42 -4.24 -6.50
CA ILE A 10 -19.00 -5.41 -5.83
C ILE A 10 -18.58 -6.66 -6.62
N LEU A 11 -17.46 -7.28 -6.19
CA LEU A 11 -17.20 -8.74 -6.16
C LEU A 11 -15.70 -9.04 -6.07
N LEU A 12 -15.13 -8.82 -4.88
CA LEU A 12 -14.10 -9.69 -4.29
C LEU A 12 -14.06 -9.53 -2.75
N SER A 13 -15.23 -9.25 -2.16
CA SER A 13 -15.40 -9.12 -0.70
C SER A 13 -16.69 -9.80 -0.22
N LEU A 14 -17.12 -10.86 -0.90
CA LEU A 14 -18.14 -11.76 -0.36
C LEU A 14 -17.69 -13.20 -0.59
N PHE A 15 -17.70 -13.97 0.50
CA PHE A 15 -17.14 -15.31 0.70
C PHE A 15 -15.62 -15.41 0.84
N SER A 16 -15.10 -14.86 1.93
CA SER A 16 -14.44 -15.75 2.88
C SER A 16 -14.34 -15.11 4.26
N VAL A 17 -15.31 -15.41 5.12
CA VAL A 17 -14.99 -15.60 6.54
C VAL A 17 -14.18 -16.88 6.60
N ALA A 18 -12.90 -16.79 6.28
CA ALA A 18 -11.92 -17.76 6.70
C ALA A 18 -10.92 -16.96 7.51
N LEU A 19 -11.21 -16.79 8.81
CA LEU A 19 -10.23 -16.51 9.88
C LEU A 19 -8.96 -15.83 9.37
N ALA A 20 -9.11 -14.66 8.76
CA ALA A 20 -7.97 -14.06 8.09
C ALA A 20 -7.23 -13.27 9.15
N GLU A 21 -6.32 -13.95 9.83
CA GLU A 21 -5.33 -13.36 10.71
C GLU A 21 -4.39 -12.49 9.85
N TYR A 22 -4.91 -11.39 9.33
CA TYR A 22 -4.11 -10.38 8.65
C TYR A 22 -3.47 -9.52 9.73
N VAL A 23 -2.16 -9.69 9.90
CA VAL A 23 -1.35 -8.73 10.66
C VAL A 23 -1.06 -7.55 9.73
N ASP A 24 -1.33 -6.33 10.22
CA ASP A 24 -1.03 -5.08 9.51
C ASP A 24 0.39 -4.62 9.86
N VAL A 25 1.30 -4.64 8.88
CA VAL A 25 2.68 -4.17 9.04
C VAL A 25 2.88 -2.90 8.22
N ARG A 26 3.48 -1.89 8.84
CA ARG A 26 3.68 -0.59 8.19
C ARG A 26 5.03 -0.52 7.49
N VAL A 27 5.06 0.21 6.36
CA VAL A 27 6.29 0.48 5.60
C VAL A 27 7.35 1.18 6.45
N ARG A 28 6.96 2.04 7.41
CA ARG A 28 7.87 2.77 8.33
C ARG A 28 7.58 2.46 9.79
N GLY A 29 8.63 2.54 10.61
CA GLY A 29 8.53 2.60 12.08
C GLY A 29 8.52 1.24 12.77
N VAL A 30 8.47 0.15 12.01
CA VAL A 30 8.59 -1.21 12.54
C VAL A 30 10.05 -1.69 12.39
N ASP A 31 10.67 -2.08 13.50
CA ASP A 31 11.95 -2.79 13.50
C ASP A 31 11.71 -4.25 13.10
N LEU A 32 11.98 -4.55 11.83
CA LEU A 32 11.79 -5.87 11.24
C LEU A 32 12.89 -6.87 11.65
N LYS A 33 13.93 -6.43 12.36
CA LYS A 33 14.97 -7.30 12.91
C LYS A 33 14.68 -7.67 14.37
N ASN A 34 13.58 -7.18 14.94
CA ASN A 34 13.18 -7.46 16.30
C ASN A 34 12.86 -8.95 16.48
N LYS A 35 13.64 -9.63 17.34
CA LYS A 35 13.50 -11.08 17.59
C LYS A 35 12.12 -11.46 18.12
N THR A 36 11.51 -10.62 18.95
CA THR A 36 10.17 -10.87 19.49
C THR A 36 9.13 -10.84 18.38
N LEU A 37 9.21 -9.87 17.46
CA LEU A 37 8.31 -9.80 16.30
C LEU A 37 8.48 -11.00 15.38
N ILE A 38 9.74 -11.36 15.06
CA ILE A 38 10.04 -12.53 14.21
C ILE A 38 9.48 -13.81 14.83
N ASN A 39 9.71 -14.02 16.12
CA ASN A 39 9.21 -15.21 16.83
C ASN A 39 7.69 -15.22 16.92
N ALA A 40 7.06 -14.06 17.14
CA ALA A 40 5.61 -13.94 17.16
C ALA A 40 5.00 -14.32 15.80
N VAL A 41 5.56 -13.82 14.69
CA VAL A 41 5.07 -14.19 13.35
C VAL A 41 5.29 -15.68 13.06
N LYS A 42 6.46 -16.23 13.41
CA LYS A 42 6.74 -17.67 13.25
C LYS A 42 5.77 -18.57 14.02
N ALA A 43 5.24 -18.10 15.15
CA ALA A 43 4.30 -18.88 15.96
C ALA A 43 2.96 -19.14 15.25
N PHE A 44 2.60 -18.32 14.25
CA PHE A 44 1.40 -18.52 13.43
C PHE A 44 1.59 -19.57 12.31
N ASN A 45 2.79 -20.16 12.16
CA ASN A 45 3.16 -21.11 11.11
C ASN A 45 3.02 -20.53 9.69
N THR A 46 1.82 -20.53 9.11
CA THR A 46 1.54 -19.90 7.81
C THR A 46 0.57 -18.74 8.00
N ILE A 47 1.07 -17.53 7.85
CA ILE A 47 0.28 -16.30 7.96
C ILE A 47 0.46 -15.40 6.74
N ARG A 48 -0.62 -14.71 6.38
CA ARG A 48 -0.63 -13.66 5.36
C ARG A 48 -0.54 -12.31 6.06
N ILE A 49 0.48 -11.52 5.74
CA ILE A 49 0.68 -10.20 6.33
C ILE A 49 0.51 -9.15 5.25
N ARG A 50 -0.37 -8.20 5.53
CA ARG A 50 -0.65 -7.07 4.65
C ARG A 50 0.23 -5.90 5.04
N ILE A 51 0.89 -5.29 4.05
CA ILE A 51 1.54 -3.98 4.19
C ILE A 51 0.74 -2.94 3.43
N GLY A 52 0.12 -2.01 4.16
CA GLY A 52 -0.68 -0.94 3.56
C GLY A 52 -1.17 0.08 4.59
N GLY A 53 -2.45 0.43 4.50
CA GLY A 53 -3.12 1.34 5.44
C GLY A 53 -3.19 2.76 4.92
N SER A 54 -3.57 3.72 5.76
CA SER A 54 -3.88 5.10 5.31
C SER A 54 -2.74 5.83 4.61
N LEU A 55 -1.47 5.44 4.84
CA LEU A 55 -0.33 6.04 4.14
C LEU A 55 -0.04 5.42 2.78
N GLN A 56 -0.60 4.26 2.47
CA GLN A 56 -0.37 3.53 1.22
C GLN A 56 -0.50 4.43 -0.01
N ASP A 57 -1.54 5.26 -0.03
CA ASP A 57 -1.87 6.14 -1.15
C ASP A 57 -1.10 7.47 -1.16
N GLN A 58 -0.11 7.62 -0.28
CA GLN A 58 0.74 8.80 -0.20
C GLN A 58 2.23 8.46 -0.39
N ILE A 59 2.58 7.17 -0.45
CA ILE A 59 3.95 6.71 -0.63
C ILE A 59 4.30 6.65 -2.11
N ILE A 60 5.47 7.19 -2.45
CA ILE A 60 6.09 7.03 -3.76
C ILE A 60 7.15 5.92 -3.66
N TYR A 61 7.31 5.12 -4.70
CA TYR A 61 8.30 4.05 -4.73
C TYR A 61 9.59 4.57 -5.39
N ASN A 62 10.70 4.58 -4.66
CA ASN A 62 11.98 5.08 -5.18
C ASN A 62 12.73 3.97 -5.94
N PHE A 63 12.15 3.52 -7.05
CA PHE A 63 12.69 2.46 -7.92
C PHE A 63 12.77 2.97 -9.36
N GLY A 64 13.62 2.33 -10.15
CA GLY A 64 13.73 2.62 -11.59
C GLY A 64 14.33 4.00 -11.89
N TYR A 65 13.96 4.54 -13.06
CA TYR A 65 14.56 5.76 -13.62
C TYR A 65 13.77 7.04 -13.28
N GLY A 66 12.50 6.91 -12.86
CA GLY A 66 11.52 8.00 -12.85
C GLY A 66 11.50 8.88 -11.60
N VAL A 67 11.87 8.36 -10.43
CA VAL A 67 11.88 9.11 -9.17
C VAL A 67 13.28 9.00 -8.58
N LYS A 68 14.05 10.10 -8.54
CA LYS A 68 15.41 10.13 -7.99
C LYS A 68 15.51 10.94 -6.70
N ASP A 69 14.68 11.96 -6.56
CA ASP A 69 14.59 12.78 -5.35
C ASP A 69 13.20 12.64 -4.74
N CYS A 70 13.17 12.09 -3.53
CA CYS A 70 11.94 11.95 -2.78
C CYS A 70 12.19 12.18 -1.31
N ASN A 71 11.44 13.11 -0.76
CA ASN A 71 11.55 13.52 0.63
C ASN A 71 11.17 12.37 1.58
N GLN A 72 11.64 12.45 2.82
CA GLN A 72 11.23 11.53 3.88
C GLN A 72 9.73 11.68 4.17
N ILE A 73 9.09 10.63 4.72
CA ILE A 73 7.71 10.74 5.24
C ILE A 73 7.70 11.83 6.33
N VAL A 74 6.89 12.87 6.16
CA VAL A 74 6.77 13.97 7.13
C VAL A 74 5.51 13.77 7.96
N LYS A 75 5.59 13.97 9.27
CA LYS A 75 4.39 14.02 10.11
C LYS A 75 3.65 15.31 9.77
N ASP A 76 2.41 15.18 9.33
CA ASP A 76 1.55 16.32 9.05
C ASP A 76 0.26 16.12 9.82
N GLY A 77 0.13 16.80 10.96
CA GLY A 77 -1.07 16.72 11.80
C GLY A 77 -2.22 17.58 11.28
N SER A 78 -2.01 18.37 10.22
CA SER A 78 -3.00 19.31 9.69
C SER A 78 -3.84 18.75 8.52
N GLY A 79 -3.40 17.63 7.94
CA GLY A 79 -4.04 16.98 6.81
C GLY A 79 -4.99 15.85 7.19
N PRO A 80 -5.79 15.35 6.23
CA PRO A 80 -6.63 14.17 6.41
C PRO A 80 -5.85 12.89 6.77
N PHE A 81 -4.54 12.90 6.53
CA PHE A 81 -3.60 11.85 6.93
C PHE A 81 -2.65 12.39 7.99
N LEU A 82 -2.35 11.59 9.02
CA LEU A 82 -1.41 11.94 10.10
C LEU A 82 0.05 12.13 9.61
N PHE A 83 0.35 11.60 8.43
CA PHE A 83 1.62 11.81 7.75
C PHE A 83 1.37 12.11 6.28
N ARG A 84 2.30 12.84 5.68
CA ARG A 84 2.28 13.23 4.28
C ARG A 84 3.51 12.74 3.54
N GLY A 85 3.26 12.28 2.32
CA GLY A 85 4.27 11.92 1.35
C GLY A 85 5.26 10.89 1.87
N GLY A 86 6.39 10.82 1.18
CA GLY A 86 7.52 10.00 1.53
C GLY A 86 7.75 8.84 0.57
N CYS A 87 8.96 8.28 0.63
CA CYS A 87 9.34 7.19 -0.25
C CYS A 87 9.59 5.86 0.44
N LEU A 88 9.13 4.79 -0.22
CA LEU A 88 9.67 3.46 -0.01
C LEU A 88 10.99 3.35 -0.75
N GLN A 89 12.08 3.30 0.02
CA GLN A 89 13.44 3.15 -0.49
C GLN A 89 13.74 1.67 -0.79
N PRO A 90 14.57 1.35 -1.79
CA PRO A 90 14.94 -0.04 -2.12
C PRO A 90 15.46 -0.81 -0.91
N LYS A 91 16.33 -0.19 -0.11
CA LYS A 91 16.85 -0.78 1.13
C LYS A 91 15.74 -1.21 2.09
N ARG A 92 14.71 -0.38 2.25
CA ARG A 92 13.59 -0.71 3.15
C ARG A 92 12.74 -1.85 2.58
N TRP A 93 12.62 -1.93 1.26
CA TRP A 93 11.92 -3.01 0.59
C TRP A 93 12.69 -4.34 0.72
N ASP A 94 14.01 -4.31 0.60
CA ASP A 94 14.86 -5.48 0.87
C ASP A 94 14.73 -5.94 2.34
N GLU A 95 14.71 -5.02 3.31
CA GLU A 95 14.45 -5.35 4.72
C GLU A 95 13.08 -5.98 4.95
N ILE A 96 12.05 -5.51 4.24
CA ILE A 96 10.73 -6.12 4.25
C ILE A 96 10.84 -7.56 3.76
N TYR A 97 11.41 -7.82 2.59
CA TYR A 97 11.50 -9.20 2.12
C TYR A 97 12.35 -10.10 2.99
N GLU A 98 13.46 -9.61 3.55
CA GLU A 98 14.27 -10.41 4.46
C GLU A 98 13.44 -10.89 5.66
N PHE A 99 12.56 -10.03 6.19
CA PHE A 99 11.63 -10.42 7.24
C PHE A 99 10.64 -11.50 6.80
N PHE A 100 10.02 -11.36 5.62
CA PHE A 100 9.07 -12.35 5.10
C PHE A 100 9.77 -13.68 4.77
N ASN A 101 10.98 -13.64 4.22
CA ASN A 101 11.81 -14.81 3.99
C ASN A 101 12.18 -15.49 5.31
N GLN A 102 12.58 -14.73 6.33
CA GLN A 102 12.95 -15.29 7.62
C GLN A 102 11.75 -15.90 8.37
N THR A 103 10.57 -15.32 8.23
CA THR A 103 9.36 -15.74 8.94
C THR A 103 8.49 -16.74 8.18
N GLN A 104 8.73 -16.91 6.87
CA GLN A 104 7.91 -17.70 5.94
C GLN A 104 6.46 -17.17 5.80
N ALA A 105 6.20 -15.95 6.27
CA ALA A 105 4.93 -15.27 6.04
C ALA A 105 4.74 -14.95 4.55
N LYS A 106 3.48 -14.78 4.14
CA LYS A 106 3.11 -14.40 2.77
C LYS A 106 2.82 -12.91 2.71
N LEU A 107 3.50 -12.19 1.81
CA LEU A 107 3.39 -10.74 1.67
C LEU A 107 2.22 -10.36 0.76
N LEU A 108 1.31 -9.54 1.28
CA LEU A 108 0.32 -8.80 0.50
C LEU A 108 0.69 -7.32 0.55
N PHE A 109 0.87 -6.68 -0.60
CA PHE A 109 1.36 -5.30 -0.65
C PHE A 109 0.33 -4.33 -1.26
N GLY A 110 0.07 -3.25 -0.54
CA GLY A 110 -0.78 -2.16 -0.98
C GLY A 110 -0.06 -1.17 -1.89
N LEU A 111 -0.57 -0.99 -3.10
CA LEU A 111 -0.15 -0.03 -4.10
C LEU A 111 -0.86 1.32 -3.93
N ASN A 112 -0.14 2.40 -4.23
CA ASN A 112 -0.64 3.77 -4.21
C ASN A 112 -1.55 4.02 -5.42
N ALA A 113 -2.85 4.16 -5.18
CA ALA A 113 -3.84 4.43 -6.22
C ALA A 113 -4.01 5.92 -6.57
N LEU A 114 -3.36 6.83 -5.82
CA LEU A 114 -3.40 8.27 -6.05
C LEU A 114 -2.21 8.79 -6.86
N HIS A 115 -1.23 7.94 -7.17
CA HIS A 115 -0.10 8.35 -8.01
C HIS A 115 -0.57 8.80 -9.41
N GLY A 116 -0.12 9.97 -9.87
CA GLY A 116 -0.55 10.60 -11.12
C GLY A 116 -1.86 11.41 -11.03
N LYS A 117 -2.71 11.11 -10.05
CA LYS A 117 -3.96 11.86 -9.81
C LYS A 117 -3.69 13.21 -9.14
N LYS A 118 -4.66 14.11 -9.22
CA LYS A 118 -4.59 15.44 -8.58
C LYS A 118 -5.79 15.65 -7.65
N ALA A 119 -5.56 16.33 -6.53
CA ALA A 119 -6.66 16.75 -5.66
C ALA A 119 -7.56 17.76 -6.38
N ASP A 120 -8.87 17.60 -6.24
CA ASP A 120 -9.84 18.55 -6.76
C ASP A 120 -9.71 19.89 -6.01
N PRO A 121 -9.72 21.04 -6.70
CA PRO A 121 -9.58 22.35 -6.05
C PRO A 121 -10.72 22.72 -5.09
N LYS A 122 -11.91 22.14 -5.30
CA LYS A 122 -13.14 22.44 -4.53
C LYS A 122 -13.41 21.39 -3.46
N ASP A 123 -13.13 20.13 -3.74
CA ASP A 123 -13.19 19.03 -2.78
C ASP A 123 -11.79 18.48 -2.50
N LYS A 124 -11.19 18.93 -1.40
CA LYS A 124 -9.80 18.61 -1.03
C LYS A 124 -9.53 17.13 -0.78
N ILE A 125 -10.55 16.29 -0.60
CA ILE A 125 -10.37 14.85 -0.43
C ILE A 125 -10.69 14.06 -1.71
N LEU A 126 -11.28 14.70 -2.72
CA LEU A 126 -11.50 14.08 -4.03
C LEU A 126 -10.22 14.14 -4.87
N TRP A 127 -9.83 13.01 -5.45
CA TRP A 127 -8.72 12.90 -6.38
C TRP A 127 -9.23 12.49 -7.76
N VAL A 128 -8.86 13.27 -8.77
CA VAL A 128 -9.33 13.16 -10.15
C VAL A 128 -8.18 12.92 -11.13
N GLY A 129 -8.54 12.41 -12.31
CA GLY A 129 -7.60 12.16 -13.41
C GLY A 129 -7.04 10.73 -13.41
N ASP A 130 -6.13 10.45 -14.33
CA ASP A 130 -5.66 9.09 -14.55
C ASP A 130 -4.63 8.63 -13.52
N TRP A 131 -4.63 7.32 -13.22
CA TRP A 131 -3.60 6.70 -12.41
C TRP A 131 -2.34 6.47 -13.25
N ASP A 132 -1.19 6.98 -12.79
CA ASP A 132 0.09 6.68 -13.42
C ASP A 132 0.67 5.38 -12.84
N ALA A 133 0.57 4.30 -13.61
CA ALA A 133 1.03 2.98 -13.20
C ALA A 133 2.56 2.83 -13.19
N LYS A 134 3.34 3.79 -13.74
CA LYS A 134 4.81 3.65 -13.87
C LYS A 134 5.49 3.44 -12.52
N ASN A 135 5.06 4.17 -11.48
CA ASN A 135 5.70 4.03 -10.18
C ASN A 135 5.49 2.64 -9.56
N ALA A 136 4.27 2.09 -9.68
CA ALA A 136 3.99 0.72 -9.25
C ALA A 136 4.73 -0.32 -10.10
N ARG A 137 4.83 -0.09 -11.42
CA ARG A 137 5.59 -0.94 -12.34
C ARG A 137 7.07 -1.02 -11.94
N ASP A 138 7.72 0.12 -11.68
CA ASP A 138 9.14 0.16 -11.32
C ASP A 138 9.42 -0.63 -10.03
N LEU A 139 8.52 -0.55 -9.04
CA LEU A 139 8.57 -1.37 -7.82
C LEU A 139 8.47 -2.87 -8.15
N MET A 140 7.49 -3.25 -8.96
CA MET A 140 7.24 -4.65 -9.33
C MET A 140 8.38 -5.23 -10.16
N GLU A 141 8.95 -4.46 -11.09
CA GLU A 141 10.12 -4.85 -11.88
C GLU A 141 11.33 -5.08 -10.98
N TYR A 142 11.58 -4.19 -10.01
CA TYR A 142 12.62 -4.42 -9.01
C TYR A 142 12.36 -5.70 -8.19
N THR A 143 11.14 -5.88 -7.67
CA THR A 143 10.73 -7.07 -6.93
C THR A 143 11.00 -8.35 -7.73
N ILE A 144 10.59 -8.39 -9.00
CA ILE A 144 10.79 -9.54 -9.90
C ILE A 144 12.27 -9.78 -10.15
N SER A 145 13.06 -8.72 -10.42
CA SER A 145 14.50 -8.83 -10.67
C SER A 145 15.27 -9.42 -9.49
N LYS A 146 14.74 -9.26 -8.28
CA LYS A 146 15.31 -9.79 -7.04
C LYS A 146 14.81 -11.20 -6.70
N GLY A 147 13.86 -11.74 -7.45
CA GLY A 147 13.24 -13.04 -7.17
C GLY A 147 12.38 -13.04 -5.90
N TYR A 148 11.88 -11.88 -5.49
CA TYR A 148 11.12 -11.72 -4.27
C TYR A 148 9.65 -12.14 -4.45
N PRO A 149 9.14 -13.12 -3.69
CA PRO A 149 7.76 -13.57 -3.82
C PRO A 149 6.79 -12.58 -3.14
N VAL A 150 5.78 -12.15 -3.90
CA VAL A 150 4.61 -11.39 -3.40
C VAL A 150 3.37 -12.20 -3.68
N GLU A 151 2.56 -12.45 -2.65
CA GLU A 151 1.33 -13.23 -2.77
C GLU A 151 0.28 -12.46 -3.58
N SER A 152 0.09 -11.18 -3.26
CA SER A 152 -0.85 -10.33 -3.99
C SER A 152 -0.52 -8.84 -3.84
N TYR A 153 -1.04 -8.06 -4.79
CA TYR A 153 -1.05 -6.60 -4.72
C TYR A 153 -2.49 -6.11 -4.57
N GLU A 154 -2.69 -5.09 -3.72
CA GLU A 154 -3.95 -4.35 -3.59
C GLU A 154 -3.76 -2.94 -4.16
N LEU A 155 -4.78 -2.34 -4.77
CA LEU A 155 -4.68 -0.97 -5.30
C LEU A 155 -5.60 -0.03 -4.52
N GLY A 156 -5.01 0.85 -3.72
CA GLY A 156 -5.74 1.82 -2.90
C GLY A 156 -6.16 1.33 -1.52
N ASN A 157 -6.39 2.26 -0.61
CA ASN A 157 -6.87 2.00 0.75
C ASN A 157 -8.05 2.94 1.09
N LYS A 158 -9.26 2.39 1.17
CA LYS A 158 -10.49 3.09 1.61
C LYS A 158 -10.80 4.37 0.81
N LEU A 159 -10.70 4.29 -0.51
CA LEU A 159 -10.92 5.41 -1.44
C LEU A 159 -12.35 5.52 -1.99
N CYS A 160 -13.26 4.61 -1.59
CA CYS A 160 -14.65 4.59 -2.06
C CYS A 160 -15.59 5.37 -1.14
N GLY A 161 -16.75 5.77 -1.67
CA GLY A 161 -17.79 6.47 -0.90
C GLY A 161 -17.30 7.80 -0.34
N SER A 162 -17.47 8.01 0.97
CA SER A 162 -16.96 9.20 1.65
C SER A 162 -15.43 9.24 1.74
N GLY A 163 -14.76 8.11 1.51
CA GLY A 163 -13.32 7.97 1.69
C GLY A 163 -12.86 8.06 3.16
N VAL A 164 -11.60 7.71 3.41
CA VAL A 164 -10.88 8.04 4.65
C VAL A 164 -9.63 8.82 4.28
N GLY A 165 -9.78 10.14 4.30
CA GLY A 165 -8.73 11.10 3.98
C GLY A 165 -8.47 11.33 2.48
N ALA A 166 -8.90 10.41 1.62
CA ALA A 166 -9.03 10.60 0.18
C ALA A 166 -10.17 9.74 -0.38
N ARG A 167 -10.74 10.17 -1.51
CA ARG A 167 -11.67 9.40 -2.35
C ARG A 167 -11.36 9.64 -3.82
N ILE A 168 -11.71 8.68 -4.67
CA ILE A 168 -11.58 8.82 -6.13
C ILE A 168 -12.95 9.10 -6.76
N GLU A 169 -12.95 9.64 -7.98
CA GLU A 169 -14.15 9.74 -8.79
C GLU A 169 -14.73 8.34 -9.09
N ALA A 170 -16.07 8.27 -9.18
CA ALA A 170 -16.82 7.04 -9.42
C ALA A 170 -17.04 6.79 -10.91
#